data_AF-A0A7S3ST22-F1
#
_entry.id   AF-A0A7S3ST22-F1
#
_cell.length_a   1.000
_cell.length_b   1.000
_cell.length_c   1.000
_cell.angle_alpha   90.00
_cell.angle_beta   90.00
_cell.angle_gamma   90.00
#
_symmetry.space_group_name_H-M   'P 1'
#
loop_
_entity.id
_entity.type
_entity.pdbx_description
1 polymer ?
#
loop_
_entity_poly.entity_id
_entity_poly.type
_entity_poly.pdbx_seq_one_letter_code
_entity_poly.pdbx_strand_id
1 'polypeptide(L)'
;ASFAQDLQTTLEAKGVELRCLAENPVDRVWAAEQPPRPTAPVRLHPEAVAGMSAVDKLAAVRKEMKKEGAEALVVTDLMEVAYLLNLRGGDVHCTPVILAYAVVERS
;
A
#
# COMPACT_ATOMS: atom_id res chain seq x y z
N ALA A 1 11.10 1.39 -15.90
CA ALA A 1 11.62 0.31 -15.04
C ALA A 1 11.51 0.78 -13.60
N SER A 2 11.33 -0.14 -12.65
CA SER A 2 11.33 0.25 -11.23
C SER A 2 12.75 0.61 -10.80
N PHE A 3 12.91 1.48 -9.79
CA PHE A 3 14.22 1.85 -9.25
C PHE A 3 15.13 0.65 -8.97
N ALA A 4 14.57 -0.44 -8.43
CA ALA A 4 15.30 -1.66 -8.13
C ALA A 4 15.86 -2.36 -9.38
N GLN A 5 15.09 -2.38 -10.48
CA GLN A 5 15.53 -2.96 -11.75
C GLN A 5 16.68 -2.15 -12.35
N ASP A 6 16.56 -0.82 -12.36
CA ASP A 6 17.59 0.07 -12.90
C ASP A 6 18.90 -0.03 -12.11
N LEU A 7 18.80 -0.09 -10.78
CA LEU A 7 19.93 -0.28 -9.89
C LEU A 7 20.60 -1.64 -10.14
N GLN A 8 19.82 -2.71 -10.26
CA GLN A 8 20.32 -4.05 -10.53
C GLN A 8 21.12 -4.09 -11.85
N THR A 9 20.54 -3.61 -12.95
CA THR A 9 21.23 -3.58 -14.25
C THR A 9 22.54 -2.79 -14.20
N THR A 10 22.55 -1.66 -13.49
CA THR A 10 23.75 -0.81 -13.36
C THR A 10 24.87 -1.50 -12.59
N LEU A 11 24.54 -2.24 -11.53
CA LEU A 11 25.50 -2.96 -10.69
C LEU A 11 26.01 -4.23 -11.35
N GLU A 12 25.15 -4.97 -12.05
CA GLU A 12 25.53 -6.18 -12.78
C GLU A 12 26.59 -5.90 -13.85
N ALA A 13 26.47 -4.75 -14.55
CA ALA A 13 27.48 -4.29 -15.51
C ALA A 13 28.87 -4.02 -14.89
N LYS A 14 28.95 -3.94 -13.55
CA LYS A 14 30.18 -3.77 -12.78
C LYS A 14 30.59 -5.04 -12.03
N GLY A 15 29.91 -6.17 -12.27
CA GLY A 15 30.16 -7.42 -11.55
C GLY A 15 29.70 -7.40 -10.09
N VAL A 16 28.78 -6.50 -9.73
CA VAL A 16 28.21 -6.40 -8.38
C VAL A 16 26.79 -6.97 -8.40
N GLU A 17 26.45 -7.76 -7.38
CA GLU A 17 25.15 -8.41 -7.25
C GLU A 17 24.28 -7.72 -6.20
N LEU A 18 23.02 -7.44 -6.55
CA LEU A 18 22.02 -6.96 -5.62
C LEU A 18 21.33 -8.16 -4.93
N ARG A 19 21.45 -8.23 -3.59
CA ARG A 19 20.84 -9.31 -2.79
C ARG A 19 19.66 -8.78 -1.98
N CYS A 20 18.50 -9.40 -2.15
CA CYS A 20 17.35 -9.17 -1.27
C CYS A 20 17.59 -9.84 0.08
N LEU A 21 17.52 -9.07 1.16
CA LEU A 21 17.58 -9.58 2.53
C LEU A 21 16.16 -9.75 3.06
N ALA A 22 15.89 -10.86 3.73
CA ALA A 22 14.58 -11.12 4.35
C ALA A 22 14.33 -10.19 5.55
N GLU A 23 15.40 -9.77 6.23
CA GLU A 23 15.34 -8.90 7.41
C GLU A 23 16.04 -7.59 7.12
N ASN A 24 15.46 -6.50 7.62
CA ASN A 24 16.08 -5.18 7.57
C ASN A 24 17.22 -5.11 8.61
N PRO A 25 18.49 -4.95 8.20
CA PRO A 25 19.61 -4.88 9.14
C PRO A 25 19.54 -3.65 10.05
N VAL A 26 18.84 -2.58 9.65
CA VAL A 26 18.65 -1.38 10.48
C VAL A 26 17.79 -1.70 11.69
N ASP A 27 16.72 -2.47 11.53
CA ASP A 27 15.83 -2.85 12.64
C ASP A 27 16.60 -3.69 13.69
N ARG A 28 17.56 -4.52 13.24
CA ARG A 28 18.41 -5.33 14.12
C ARG A 28 19.30 -4.49 15.04
N VAL A 29 19.85 -3.37 14.54
CA VAL A 29 20.71 -2.49 15.33
C VAL A 29 19.91 -1.46 16.14
N TRP A 30 18.72 -1.08 15.66
CA TRP A 30 17.79 -0.21 16.38
C TRP A 30 17.21 -0.90 17.62
N ALA A 31 16.99 -2.22 17.52
CA ALA A 31 16.62 -3.10 18.62
C ALA A 31 15.43 -2.55 19.44
N ALA A 32 15.61 -2.35 20.74
CA ALA A 32 14.55 -1.92 21.64
C ALA A 32 14.21 -0.41 21.55
N GLU A 33 15.04 0.40 20.90
CA GLU A 33 14.79 1.84 20.75
C GLU A 33 13.86 2.16 19.58
N GLN A 34 13.51 1.15 18.75
CA GLN A 34 12.55 1.32 17.67
C GLN A 34 11.15 1.60 18.24
N PRO A 35 10.50 2.72 17.87
CA PRO A 35 9.13 2.97 18.29
C PRO A 35 8.19 1.86 17.83
N PRO A 36 7.12 1.55 18.58
CA PRO A 36 6.12 0.60 18.13
C PRO A 36 5.44 1.09 16.85
N ARG A 37 4.94 0.15 16.05
CA ARG A 37 4.13 0.51 14.89
C ARG A 37 2.92 1.35 15.33
N PRO A 38 2.54 2.37 14.55
CA PRO A 38 1.33 3.13 14.82
C PRO A 38 0.11 2.21 14.86
N THR A 39 -0.78 2.46 15.81
CA THR A 39 -2.05 1.73 15.96
C THR A 39 -3.19 2.73 16.19
N ALA A 40 -3.20 3.82 15.41
CA ALA A 40 -4.21 4.85 15.58
C ALA A 40 -5.61 4.27 15.26
N PRO A 41 -6.66 4.68 15.97
CA PRO A 41 -8.01 4.18 15.69
C PRO A 41 -8.45 4.49 14.26
N VAL A 42 -9.01 3.47 13.60
CA VAL A 42 -9.63 3.61 12.28
C VAL A 42 -11.01 4.24 12.45
N ARG A 43 -11.36 5.17 11.56
CA ARG A 43 -12.69 5.78 11.49
C ARG A 43 -13.24 5.74 10.07
N LEU A 44 -14.56 5.68 9.96
CA LEU A 44 -15.27 5.81 8.70
C LEU A 44 -15.21 7.25 8.20
N HIS A 45 -14.99 7.42 6.90
CA HIS A 45 -15.20 8.67 6.19
C HIS A 45 -16.64 8.70 5.70
N PRO A 46 -17.50 9.60 6.22
CA PRO A 46 -18.92 9.57 5.90
C PRO A 46 -19.17 9.73 4.39
N GLU A 47 -20.12 8.97 3.85
CA GLU A 47 -20.45 9.01 2.43
C GLU A 47 -20.90 10.41 1.98
N ALA A 48 -21.59 11.14 2.85
CA ALA A 48 -22.03 12.52 2.61
C ALA A 48 -20.89 13.49 2.24
N VAL A 49 -19.66 13.21 2.68
CA VAL A 49 -18.47 13.99 2.32
C VAL A 49 -17.57 13.26 1.32
N ALA A 50 -17.66 11.93 1.23
CA ALA A 50 -16.89 11.13 0.28
C ALA A 50 -17.47 11.18 -1.15
N GLY A 51 -18.75 11.48 -1.30
CA GLY A 51 -19.47 11.54 -2.57
C GLY A 51 -19.79 10.20 -3.22
N MET A 52 -19.29 9.09 -2.68
CA MET A 52 -19.52 7.74 -3.18
C MET A 52 -19.27 6.70 -2.09
N SER A 53 -20.12 5.68 -2.03
CA SER A 53 -19.98 4.55 -1.11
C SER A 53 -18.72 3.72 -1.45
N ALA A 54 -18.18 2.99 -0.46
CA ALA A 54 -17.07 2.07 -0.70
C ALA A 54 -17.48 0.91 -1.64
N VAL A 55 -18.74 0.49 -1.55
CA VAL A 55 -19.30 -0.58 -2.39
C VAL A 55 -19.31 -0.17 -3.86
N ASP A 56 -19.73 1.07 -4.15
CA ASP A 56 -19.76 1.59 -5.53
C ASP A 56 -18.36 1.77 -6.10
N LYS A 57 -17.40 2.23 -5.28
CA LYS A 57 -15.99 2.32 -5.67
C LYS A 57 -15.42 0.95 -6.02
N LEU A 58 -15.66 -0.05 -5.18
CA LEU A 58 -15.23 -1.44 -5.44
C LEU A 58 -15.89 -2.01 -6.70
N ALA A 59 -17.17 -1.73 -6.93
CA ALA A 59 -17.87 -2.15 -8.14
C ALA A 59 -17.28 -1.50 -9.40
N ALA A 60 -16.93 -0.21 -9.33
CA ALA A 60 -16.26 0.50 -10.42
C ALA A 60 -14.87 -0.09 -10.70
N VAL A 61 -14.07 -0.36 -9.67
CA VAL A 61 -12.76 -1.02 -9.81
C VAL A 61 -12.91 -2.39 -10.45
N ARG A 62 -13.82 -3.24 -9.96
CA ARG A 62 -14.06 -4.58 -10.53
C ARG A 62 -14.52 -4.54 -11.99
N LYS A 63 -15.28 -3.50 -12.38
CA LYS A 63 -15.68 -3.28 -13.76
C LYS A 63 -14.47 -3.01 -14.66
N GLU A 64 -13.53 -2.16 -14.23
CA GLU A 64 -12.29 -1.91 -14.98
C GLU A 64 -11.40 -3.16 -14.99
N MET A 65 -11.26 -3.86 -13.86
CA MET A 65 -10.53 -5.14 -13.80
C MET A 65 -11.05 -6.17 -14.81
N LYS A 66 -12.38 -6.26 -14.99
CA LYS A 66 -12.99 -7.14 -16.00
C LYS A 66 -12.60 -6.75 -17.43
N LYS A 67 -12.49 -5.46 -17.73
CA LYS A 67 -12.06 -4.99 -19.06
C LYS A 67 -10.58 -5.31 -19.32
N GLU A 68 -9.74 -5.14 -18.31
CA GLU A 68 -8.30 -5.43 -18.37
C GLU A 68 -7.98 -6.93 -18.25
N GLY A 69 -8.97 -7.79 -18.00
CA GLY A 69 -8.77 -9.23 -17.80
C GLY A 69 -8.05 -9.59 -16.50
N ALA A 70 -8.03 -8.69 -15.51
CA ALA A 70 -7.35 -8.89 -14.23
C ALA A 70 -8.23 -9.63 -13.21
N GLU A 71 -7.73 -10.71 -12.60
CA GLU A 71 -8.45 -11.47 -11.56
C GLU A 71 -8.37 -10.83 -10.16
N ALA A 72 -7.28 -10.12 -9.89
CA ALA A 72 -7.05 -9.46 -8.62
C ALA A 72 -6.27 -8.14 -8.81
N LEU A 73 -6.51 -7.20 -7.90
CA LEU A 73 -5.76 -5.96 -7.77
C LEU A 73 -5.18 -5.88 -6.36
N VAL A 74 -3.86 -5.70 -6.25
CA VAL A 74 -3.18 -5.44 -4.99
C VAL A 74 -2.98 -3.93 -4.85
N VAL A 75 -3.63 -3.33 -3.85
CA VAL A 75 -3.51 -1.91 -3.54
C VAL A 75 -2.49 -1.73 -2.42
N THR A 76 -1.41 -1.04 -2.74
CA THR A 76 -0.27 -0.83 -1.82
C THR A 76 -0.12 0.62 -1.37
N ASP A 77 -0.72 1.56 -2.10
CA ASP A 77 -0.75 2.96 -1.70
C ASP A 77 -1.80 3.18 -0.60
N LEU A 78 -1.38 3.77 0.52
CA LEU A 78 -2.22 3.96 1.70
C LEU A 78 -3.38 4.93 1.46
N MET A 79 -3.19 5.92 0.60
CA MET A 79 -4.24 6.87 0.22
C MET A 79 -5.29 6.17 -0.63
N GLU A 80 -4.87 5.29 -1.54
CA GLU A 80 -5.79 4.47 -2.34
C GLU A 80 -6.62 3.52 -1.47
N VAL A 81 -6.01 2.83 -0.51
CA VAL A 81 -6.75 1.98 0.45
C VAL A 81 -7.77 2.80 1.25
N ALA A 82 -7.34 3.94 1.79
CA ALA A 82 -8.20 4.85 2.53
C ALA A 82 -9.37 5.38 1.68
N TYR A 83 -9.11 5.74 0.42
CA TYR A 83 -10.13 6.22 -0.51
C TYR A 83 -11.12 5.12 -0.91
N LEU A 84 -10.61 3.94 -1.28
CA LEU A 84 -11.41 2.82 -1.78
C LEU A 84 -12.41 2.34 -0.73
N LEU A 85 -11.98 2.26 0.52
CA LEU A 85 -12.77 1.71 1.63
C LEU A 85 -13.51 2.76 2.45
N ASN A 86 -13.41 4.06 2.10
CA ASN A 86 -13.90 5.16 2.93
C ASN A 86 -13.39 5.07 4.39
N LEU A 87 -12.11 4.74 4.56
CA LEU A 87 -11.47 4.66 5.88
C LEU A 87 -10.47 5.81 6.07
N ARG A 88 -10.33 6.29 7.30
CA ARG A 88 -9.30 7.25 7.69
C ARG A 88 -8.66 6.82 9.00
N GLY A 89 -7.40 7.19 9.19
CA GLY A 89 -6.62 6.88 10.37
C GLY A 89 -5.75 8.04 10.83
N GLY A 90 -4.71 7.70 11.57
CA GLY A 90 -3.68 8.63 12.04
C GLY A 90 -2.30 7.97 12.14
N ASP A 91 -2.05 6.91 11.36
CA ASP A 91 -0.79 6.17 11.43
C ASP A 91 0.38 6.96 10.82
N VAL A 92 0.08 7.92 9.95
CA VAL A 92 1.06 8.83 9.33
C VAL A 92 0.78 10.25 9.78
N HIS A 93 1.80 10.93 10.30
CA HIS A 93 1.65 12.31 10.75
C HIS A 93 1.16 13.22 9.61
N CYS A 94 0.21 14.10 9.91
CA CYS A 94 -0.44 15.03 8.96
C CYS A 94 -1.17 14.38 7.77
N THR A 95 -1.29 13.05 7.71
CA THR A 95 -1.96 12.35 6.61
C THR A 95 -2.99 11.37 7.18
N PRO A 96 -4.30 11.52 6.91
CA PRO A 96 -5.34 10.76 7.59
C PRO A 96 -5.51 9.33 7.03
N VAL A 97 -4.43 8.57 6.92
CA VAL A 97 -4.37 7.20 6.40
C VAL A 97 -4.11 6.16 7.49
N ILE A 98 -4.29 4.91 7.12
CA ILE A 98 -3.97 3.72 7.92
C ILE A 98 -2.86 2.93 7.23
N LEU A 99 -1.98 2.29 7.99
CA LEU A 99 -1.02 1.33 7.44
C LEU A 99 -1.77 0.03 7.08
N ALA A 100 -2.08 -0.14 5.79
CA ALA A 100 -2.86 -1.28 5.30
C ALA A 100 -2.53 -1.62 3.85
N TYR A 101 -2.82 -2.87 3.50
CA TYR A 101 -2.90 -3.37 2.12
C TYR A 101 -4.32 -3.85 1.85
N ALA A 102 -4.76 -3.74 0.60
CA ALA A 102 -6.03 -4.34 0.18
C ALA A 102 -5.82 -5.23 -1.05
N VAL A 103 -6.51 -6.36 -1.07
CA VAL A 103 -6.62 -7.21 -2.27
C VAL A 103 -8.07 -7.18 -2.71
N VAL A 104 -8.30 -6.68 -3.92
CA VAL A 104 -9.63 -6.68 -4.55
C VAL A 104 -9.67 -7.83 -5.52
N GLU A 105 -10.54 -8.80 -5.28
CA GLU A 105 -10.83 -9.87 -6.22
C GLU A 105 -11.92 -9.46 -7.20
N ARG A 106 -11.85 -9.98 -8.43
CA ARG A 106 -12.78 -9.65 -9.51
C ARG A 106 -14.22 -10.10 -9.23
N SER A 107 -14.40 -11.15 -8.42
CA SER A 107 -15.71 -11.70 -8.03
C SER A 107 -16.51 -10.77 -7.14
#